data_AF-A0A511YSF8-F1
#
_entry.id   AF-A0A511YSF8-F1
#
_cell.length_a   1.000
_cell.length_b   1.000
_cell.length_c   1.000
_cell.angle_alpha   90.00
_cell.angle_beta   90.00
_cell.angle_gamma   90.00
#
_symmetry.space_group_name_H-M   'P 1'
#
loop_
_entity.id
_entity.type
_entity.pdbx_description
1 polymer ?
#
loop_
_entity_poly.entity_id
_entity_poly.type
_entity_poly.pdbx_seq_one_letter_code
_entity_poly.pdbx_strand_id
1 'polypeptide(L)'
;MSRIKPGAIWQHEKVLPYILTSLKDKINDMTAVEKIILFGSRGRLPVERWNELEGKDWDVVVQARCKLRNAHILVDEGYHLDLLVLDEAQTEEFTENMTIKELFPVNELECLMSKNEKNGNI
;
A
#
# COMPACT_ATOMS: atom_id res chain seq x y z
N MET A 1 16.98 10.93 -19.73
CA MET A 1 16.50 9.73 -19.02
C MET A 1 16.92 9.84 -17.56
N SER A 2 15.95 9.95 -16.65
CA SER A 2 16.21 10.16 -15.22
C SER A 2 16.84 8.89 -14.63
N ARG A 3 18.03 9.01 -14.03
CA ARG A 3 18.69 7.92 -13.29
C ARG A 3 17.93 7.74 -11.98
N ILE A 4 17.00 6.79 -11.95
CA ILE A 4 16.40 6.37 -10.69
C ILE A 4 17.53 5.78 -9.82
N LYS A 5 17.75 6.37 -8.64
CA LYS A 5 18.78 5.89 -7.70
C LYS A 5 18.32 4.52 -7.17
N PRO A 6 19.13 3.44 -7.29
CA PRO A 6 18.75 2.10 -6.83
C PRO A 6 18.24 2.09 -5.37
N GLY A 7 18.91 2.83 -4.48
CA GLY A 7 18.51 2.96 -3.07
C GLY A 7 17.21 3.72 -2.78
N ALA A 8 16.47 4.19 -3.80
CA ALA A 8 15.21 4.92 -3.61
C ALA A 8 13.96 4.03 -3.65
N ILE A 9 14.05 2.78 -4.09
CA ILE A 9 12.87 2.01 -4.56
C ILE A 9 12.53 0.80 -3.69
N TRP A 10 13.18 0.69 -2.53
CA TRP A 10 12.92 -0.32 -1.50
C TRP A 10 12.65 0.37 -0.16
N GLN A 11 11.43 0.90 0.00
CA GLN A 11 11.07 1.71 1.18
C GLN A 11 9.76 1.25 1.80
N HIS A 12 9.57 -0.06 2.03
CA HIS A 12 8.40 -0.52 2.79
C HIS A 12 8.33 0.15 4.17
N GLU A 13 9.48 0.48 4.75
CA GLU A 13 9.62 1.27 5.98
C GLU A 13 9.04 2.69 5.91
N LYS A 14 8.88 3.26 4.71
CA LYS A 14 8.26 4.59 4.53
C LYS A 14 6.87 4.50 3.92
N VAL A 15 6.70 3.61 2.94
CA VAL A 15 5.44 3.46 2.19
C VAL A 15 4.36 2.81 3.06
N LEU A 16 4.66 1.78 3.85
CA LEU A 16 3.65 1.16 4.72
C LEU A 16 3.12 2.15 5.78
N PRO A 17 3.99 2.88 6.53
CA PRO A 17 3.49 3.93 7.41
C PRO A 17 2.67 5.00 6.69
N TYR A 18 3.10 5.45 5.51
CA TYR A 18 2.35 6.43 4.73
C TYR A 18 0.94 5.94 4.36
N ILE A 19 0.83 4.71 3.84
CA ILE A 19 -0.45 4.08 3.48
C ILE A 19 -1.36 3.97 4.71
N LEU A 20 -0.82 3.48 5.83
CA LEU A 20 -1.58 3.20 7.05
C LEU A 20 -1.93 4.45 7.87
N THR A 21 -1.25 5.57 7.62
CA THR A 21 -1.48 6.84 8.34
C THR A 21 -1.98 7.91 7.37
N SER A 22 -1.08 8.72 6.82
CA SER A 22 -1.38 9.92 6.04
C SER A 22 -2.36 9.68 4.90
N LEU A 23 -2.20 8.58 4.15
CA LEU A 23 -3.13 8.25 3.06
C LEU A 23 -4.51 7.88 3.59
N LYS A 24 -4.55 6.97 4.57
CA LYS A 24 -5.79 6.54 5.22
C LYS A 24 -6.54 7.72 5.83
N ASP A 25 -5.85 8.60 6.55
CA ASP A 25 -6.44 9.78 7.20
C ASP A 25 -7.02 10.74 6.16
N LYS A 26 -6.27 11.04 5.09
CA LYS A 26 -6.79 11.86 3.96
C LYS A 26 -8.05 11.28 3.35
N ILE A 27 -8.13 9.95 3.18
CA ILE A 27 -9.34 9.31 2.63
C ILE A 27 -10.46 9.33 3.66
N ASN A 28 -10.16 9.06 4.94
CA ASN A 28 -11.10 9.11 6.06
C ASN A 28 -11.77 10.48 6.22
N ASP A 29 -11.06 11.57 5.92
CA ASP A 29 -11.62 12.92 5.91
C ASP A 29 -12.75 13.09 4.87
N MET A 30 -12.74 12.27 3.81
CA MET A 30 -13.74 12.30 2.73
C MET A 30 -14.81 11.20 2.89
N THR A 31 -14.41 10.01 3.31
CA THR A 31 -15.26 8.83 3.48
C THR A 31 -14.58 7.81 4.38
N ALA A 32 -15.35 7.10 5.20
CA ALA A 32 -14.79 6.04 6.05
C ALA A 32 -14.06 4.99 5.21
N VAL A 33 -12.79 4.76 5.54
CA VAL A 33 -11.96 3.66 5.04
C VAL A 33 -12.30 2.40 5.81
N GLU A 34 -12.74 1.38 5.10
CA GLU A 34 -13.17 0.11 5.67
C GLU A 34 -12.10 -0.96 5.53
N LYS A 35 -11.37 -0.94 4.41
CA LYS A 35 -10.31 -1.92 4.13
C LYS A 35 -9.18 -1.28 3.32
N ILE A 36 -7.95 -1.71 3.56
CA ILE A 36 -6.80 -1.36 2.73
C ILE A 36 -6.11 -2.65 2.31
N ILE A 37 -5.90 -2.80 1.01
CA ILE A 37 -5.40 -4.01 0.39
C ILE A 37 -4.19 -3.69 -0.48
N LEU A 38 -3.12 -4.47 -0.34
CA LEU A 38 -2.07 -4.56 -1.35
C LEU A 38 -2.40 -5.67 -2.34
N PHE A 39 -2.29 -5.35 -3.62
CA PHE A 39 -2.42 -6.31 -4.70
C PHE A 39 -1.15 -6.34 -5.56
N GLY A 40 -1.25 -6.92 -6.75
CA GLY A 40 -0.15 -6.91 -7.71
C GLY A 40 1.09 -7.68 -7.23
N SER A 41 2.28 -7.16 -7.52
CA SER A 41 3.52 -7.90 -7.26
C SER A 41 3.77 -8.12 -5.76
N ARG A 42 3.45 -7.13 -4.93
CA ARG A 42 3.60 -7.18 -3.46
C ARG A 42 2.51 -8.00 -2.78
N GLY A 43 1.30 -8.06 -3.36
CA GLY A 43 0.25 -8.99 -2.92
C GLY A 43 0.64 -10.46 -3.13
N ARG A 44 1.30 -10.78 -4.26
CA ARG A 44 1.65 -12.16 -4.65
C ARG A 44 2.90 -12.72 -3.98
N LEU A 45 3.94 -11.91 -3.77
CA LEU A 45 5.20 -12.40 -3.24
C LEU A 45 5.22 -12.42 -1.70
N PRO A 46 5.81 -13.45 -1.08
CA PRO A 46 6.09 -13.43 0.34
C PRO A 46 7.09 -12.30 0.64
N VAL A 47 6.98 -11.74 1.84
CA VAL A 47 7.70 -10.52 2.27
C VAL A 47 9.21 -10.67 2.12
N GLU A 48 9.74 -11.87 2.38
CA GLU A 48 11.15 -12.21 2.32
C GLU A 48 11.74 -12.01 0.91
N ARG A 49 10.87 -12.01 -0.11
CA ARG A 49 11.25 -11.87 -1.53
C ARG A 49 10.96 -10.48 -2.09
N TRP A 50 10.54 -9.53 -1.27
CA TRP A 50 10.23 -8.18 -1.74
C TRP A 50 11.47 -7.40 -2.18
N ASN A 51 12.67 -7.85 -1.85
CA ASN A 51 13.92 -7.37 -2.45
C ASN A 51 13.95 -7.56 -3.98
N GLU A 52 13.27 -8.57 -4.52
CA GLU A 52 13.13 -8.78 -5.97
C GLU A 52 12.24 -7.73 -6.65
N LEU A 53 11.50 -6.94 -5.86
CA LEU A 53 10.57 -5.89 -6.33
C LEU A 53 11.18 -4.49 -6.23
N GLU A 54 12.50 -4.38 -6.12
CA GLU A 54 13.21 -3.13 -6.29
C GLU A 54 12.86 -2.53 -7.66
N GLY A 55 12.50 -1.24 -7.70
CA GLY A 55 12.09 -0.60 -8.94
C GLY A 55 10.59 -0.64 -9.24
N LYS A 56 9.81 -1.40 -8.46
CA LYS A 56 8.38 -1.64 -8.74
C LYS A 56 7.47 -0.74 -7.93
N ASP A 57 6.38 -0.33 -8.56
CA ASP A 57 5.32 0.49 -7.98
C ASP A 57 4.53 -0.29 -6.90
N TRP A 58 3.79 0.45 -6.08
CA TRP A 58 2.92 -0.10 -5.04
C TRP A 58 1.48 -0.07 -5.52
N ASP A 59 0.89 -1.25 -5.65
CA ASP A 59 -0.50 -1.45 -6.05
C ASP A 59 -1.39 -1.52 -4.81
N VAL A 60 -2.18 -0.46 -4.54
CA VAL A 60 -3.05 -0.36 -3.35
C VAL A 60 -4.51 -0.14 -3.74
N VAL A 61 -5.41 -0.92 -3.12
CA VAL A 61 -6.86 -0.68 -3.14
C VAL A 61 -7.28 -0.24 -1.74
N VAL A 62 -8.06 0.83 -1.67
CA VAL A 62 -8.74 1.28 -0.46
C VAL A 62 -10.24 1.11 -0.68
N GLN A 63 -10.83 0.21 0.11
CA GLN A 63 -12.29 0.10 0.21
C GLN A 63 -12.79 1.23 1.10
N ALA A 64 -13.72 2.01 0.56
CA ALA A 64 -14.35 3.11 1.27
C ALA A 64 -15.87 3.02 1.20
N ARG A 65 -16.54 3.50 2.25
CA ARG A 65 -18.00 3.42 2.40
C ARG A 65 -18.78 4.10 1.28
N CYS A 66 -18.22 5.13 0.66
CA CYS A 66 -18.85 5.89 -0.41
C CYS A 66 -17.97 5.91 -1.67
N LYS A 67 -18.60 5.89 -2.84
CA LYS A 67 -17.92 5.94 -4.14
C LYS A 67 -17.17 7.27 -4.33
N LEU A 68 -15.84 7.21 -4.39
CA LEU A 68 -15.00 8.33 -4.80
C LEU A 68 -14.69 8.20 -6.31
N ARG A 69 -14.74 9.29 -7.07
CA ARG A 69 -14.30 9.30 -8.48
C ARG A 69 -12.76 9.19 -8.51
N ASN A 70 -12.26 8.01 -8.90
CA ASN A 70 -10.89 7.61 -9.23
C ASN A 70 -9.72 8.36 -8.58
N ALA A 71 -8.92 7.59 -7.85
CA ALA A 71 -7.66 8.00 -7.27
C ALA A 71 -6.58 8.29 -8.33
N HIS A 72 -5.81 9.33 -8.06
CA HIS A 72 -4.64 9.75 -8.83
C HIS A 72 -3.42 8.93 -8.42
N ILE A 73 -2.46 8.77 -9.34
CA ILE A 73 -1.09 8.35 -9.00
C ILE A 73 -0.54 9.37 -8.01
N LEU A 74 -0.31 8.95 -6.77
CA LEU A 74 0.32 9.79 -5.76
C LEU A 74 1.84 9.63 -5.92
N VAL A 75 2.43 10.53 -6.71
CA VAL A 75 3.88 10.71 -6.80
C VAL A 75 4.27 11.78 -5.79
N ASP A 76 4.13 11.48 -4.51
CA ASP A 76 4.70 12.33 -3.47
C ASP A 76 5.66 11.48 -2.65
N GLU A 77 6.87 12.00 -2.43
CA GLU A 77 7.95 11.40 -1.64
C GLU A 77 8.88 10.35 -2.28
N GLY A 78 8.88 10.22 -3.61
CA GLY A 78 9.91 9.44 -4.32
C GLY A 78 9.65 7.93 -4.37
N TYR A 79 8.42 7.52 -4.08
CA TYR A 79 7.86 6.21 -4.41
C TYR A 79 6.67 6.37 -5.37
N HIS A 80 6.39 5.32 -6.13
CA HIS A 80 5.26 5.26 -7.05
C HIS A 80 4.16 4.40 -6.43
N LEU A 81 3.01 5.02 -6.18
CA LEU A 81 1.83 4.39 -5.60
C LEU A 81 0.66 4.49 -6.59
N ASP A 82 0.24 3.35 -7.09
CA ASP A 82 -0.98 3.18 -7.86
C ASP A 82 -2.12 2.88 -6.89
N LEU A 83 -2.96 3.90 -6.69
CA LEU A 83 -4.06 3.86 -5.74
C LEU A 83 -5.39 3.71 -6.47
N LEU A 84 -6.21 2.77 -6.01
CA LEU A 84 -7.62 2.63 -6.36
C LEU A 84 -8.46 2.84 -5.11
N VAL A 85 -9.52 3.63 -5.21
CA VAL A 85 -10.49 3.81 -4.11
C VAL A 85 -11.85 3.37 -4.62
N LEU A 86 -12.38 2.32 -4.01
CA LEU A 86 -13.55 1.57 -4.48
C LEU A 86 -14.56 1.39 -3.35
N ASP A 87 -15.83 1.16 -3.70
CA ASP A 87 -16.81 0.68 -2.72
C ASP A 87 -16.65 -0.84 -2.48
N GLU A 88 -17.44 -1.39 -1.54
CA GLU A 88 -17.39 -2.82 -1.17
C GLU A 88 -17.61 -3.74 -2.37
N ALA A 89 -18.69 -3.53 -3.13
CA ALA A 89 -19.03 -4.38 -4.27
C ALA A 89 -17.93 -4.34 -5.36
N GLN A 90 -17.39 -3.16 -5.66
CA GLN A 90 -16.29 -3.01 -6.60
C GLN A 90 -14.99 -3.63 -6.08
N THR A 91 -14.73 -3.57 -4.77
CA THR A 91 -13.54 -4.17 -4.17
C THR A 91 -13.61 -5.69 -4.23
N GLU A 92 -14.78 -6.28 -3.94
CA GLU A 92 -14.99 -7.73 -4.05
C GLU A 92 -14.78 -8.21 -5.49
N GLU A 93 -15.42 -7.56 -6.47
CA GLU A 93 -15.27 -7.89 -7.90
C GLU A 93 -13.81 -7.75 -8.36
N PHE A 94 -13.12 -6.68 -7.94
CA PHE A 94 -11.73 -6.45 -8.32
C PHE A 94 -10.77 -7.50 -7.75
N THR A 95 -11.04 -7.99 -6.53
CA THR A 95 -10.11 -8.86 -5.79
C THR A 95 -10.44 -10.35 -5.86
N GLU A 96 -11.60 -10.74 -6.41
CA GLU A 96 -12.16 -12.11 -6.39
C GLU A 96 -11.16 -13.22 -6.74
N ASN A 97 -10.25 -12.97 -7.68
CA ASN A 97 -9.28 -13.96 -8.18
C ASN A 97 -7.82 -13.54 -7.99
N MET A 98 -7.56 -12.57 -7.11
CA MET A 98 -6.23 -12.03 -6.88
C MET A 98 -5.65 -12.53 -5.56
N THR A 99 -4.34 -12.79 -5.54
CA THR A 99 -3.61 -12.87 -4.27
C THR A 99 -3.41 -11.47 -3.74
N ILE A 100 -4.01 -11.21 -2.59
CA ILE A 100 -3.97 -9.93 -1.91
C ILE A 100 -3.30 -10.04 -0.55
N LYS A 101 -2.94 -8.88 0.02
CA LYS A 101 -2.54 -8.74 1.41
C LYS A 101 -3.35 -7.63 2.05
N GLU A 102 -4.06 -7.94 3.12
CA GLU A 102 -4.76 -6.94 3.90
C GLU A 102 -3.77 -6.17 4.79
N LEU A 103 -3.91 -4.85 4.78
CA LEU A 103 -3.17 -3.92 5.66
C LEU A 103 -4.07 -3.35 6.75
N PHE A 104 -5.38 -3.24 6.46
CA PHE A 104 -6.39 -2.75 7.38
C PHE A 104 -7.74 -3.43 7.04
N PRO A 105 -8.55 -3.84 8.04
CA PRO A 105 -8.30 -3.71 9.48
C PRO A 105 -7.25 -4.66 10.03
N VAL A 106 -7.00 -5.81 9.39
CA VAL A 106 -5.95 -6.76 9.80
C VAL A 106 -4.67 -6.44 9.04
N ASN A 107 -3.62 -6.05 9.76
CA ASN A 107 -2.32 -5.79 9.14
C ASN A 107 -1.51 -7.09 9.01
N GLU A 108 -1.61 -7.77 7.87
CA GLU A 108 -0.82 -8.98 7.57
C GLU A 108 0.69 -8.71 7.54
N LEU A 109 1.09 -7.44 7.46
CA LEU A 109 2.48 -6.99 7.42
C LEU A 109 2.95 -6.36 8.73
N GLU A 110 2.21 -6.55 9.84
CA GLU A 110 2.59 -6.01 11.15
C GLU A 110 4.02 -6.41 11.56
N CYS A 111 4.45 -7.62 11.20
CA CYS A 111 5.79 -8.12 11.47
C CYS A 111 6.92 -7.27 10.85
N LEU A 112 6.65 -6.53 9.77
CA LEU A 112 7.59 -5.60 9.17
C LEU A 112 7.69 -4.29 9.95
N MET A 113 6.61 -3.87 10.61
CA MET A 113 6.59 -2.65 11.41
C MET A 113 7.32 -2.85 12.75
N SER A 114 7.14 -4.01 13.39
CA SER A 114 7.80 -4.33 14.67
C SER A 114 9.32 -4.56 14.55
N LYS A 115 9.82 -4.96 13.37
CA LYS A 115 11.27 -5.10 13.13
C LYS A 115 11.99 -3.76 13.15
N ASN A 116 11.33 -2.67 12.75
CA ASN A 116 11.91 -1.33 12.74
C ASN A 116 12.02 -0.73 14.15
N GLU A 117 11.08 -1.02 15.05
CA GLU A 117 11.20 -0.61 16.46
C GLU A 117 12.39 -1.28 17.16
N LYS A 118 12.73 -2.53 16.80
CA LYS A 118 13.88 -3.24 17.39
C LYS A 118 15.23 -2.83 16.80
N ASN A 119 15.27 -2.44 15.53
CA ASN A 119 16.49 -1.96 14.88
C ASN A 119 16.74 -0.45 15.13
N GLY A 120 15.80 0.26 15.76
CA GLY A 120 15.94 1.65 16.21
C GLY A 120 16.43 1.82 17.65
N ASN A 121 17.05 0.79 18.24
CA ASN A 121 17.73 0.93 19.53
C ASN A 121 19.17 1.46 19.33
N ILE A 122 19.25 2.80 19.34
CA ILE A 122 20.37 3.70 19.72
C ILE A 122 21.59 3.72 18.79
#